data_AF-B0JFK5-F1
#
_entry.id   AF-B0JFK5-F1
#
_cell.length_a   1.000
_cell.length_b   1.000
_cell.length_c   1.000
_cell.angle_alpha   90.00
_cell.angle_beta   90.00
_cell.angle_gamma   90.00
#
_symmetry.space_group_name_H-M   'P 1'
#
loop_
_entity.id
_entity.type
_entity.pdbx_description
1 polymer ?
#
loop_
_entity_poly.entity_id
_entity_poly.type
_entity_poly.pdbx_seq_one_letter_code
_entity_poly.pdbx_strand_id
1 'polypeptide(L)'
;MKDTGEPFKFSNFGGKYATQGILAPGENILGAQPATDDPIRKKGTSCAAPIVTGTAALLMSLQLEQGLSPDAEAVRAALINSAIPCDPNEVEEPERCLLGKINIAGAYELLTGEKLQTVEADNNLSNNIIESAVIPMTVTTSVIPSNTTEMATQGITITPPTAATIELAIAPSNASENVSSTGLIQNNQTNKNIVFNSVVPSQRSNLVYVLGTLGYDFGTEARRDTFKQLMPSITIDNLELPSNPYDARQMVDYLESNLSETKSLIWTVNLELTPIYAIKPVGAFAADIYQVIQYMLAGQILPESDEDYVERVSIPGMLTEETVKLFSGQIVPVIKVNSPRGMYGWKVNTLIESALETVSAEHEIADEARMRRSLTSFLNRIYYDLRNVGQIARDRALNFAATNAFQAVQTFSQAVALGMELHSIEVEKSPFCRYGSECWDVKLKFFDPENGLRAKRVFRFTIDVSDRTPVTLGEVRSWAVSK
;
A
#
# COMPACT_ATOMS: atom_id res chain seq x y z
N MET A 1 0.34 -19.43 26.02
CA MET A 1 -0.05 -20.38 27.07
C MET A 1 1.11 -21.30 27.38
N LYS A 2 1.10 -21.85 28.59
CA LYS A 2 1.94 -22.97 29.01
C LYS A 2 1.63 -24.22 28.18
N ASP A 3 2.48 -25.23 28.26
CA ASP A 3 2.22 -26.53 27.63
C ASP A 3 0.98 -27.22 28.24
N THR A 4 0.61 -26.86 29.48
CA THR A 4 -0.64 -27.29 30.14
C THR A 4 -1.89 -26.56 29.63
N GLY A 5 -1.75 -25.59 28.71
CA GLY A 5 -2.85 -24.79 28.20
C GLY A 5 -3.24 -23.59 29.07
N GLU A 6 -2.61 -23.40 30.24
CA GLU A 6 -2.87 -22.25 31.13
C GLU A 6 -2.22 -20.95 30.62
N PRO A 7 -2.78 -19.77 30.94
CA PRO A 7 -2.12 -18.50 30.68
C PRO A 7 -0.83 -18.32 31.52
N PHE A 8 0.13 -17.58 30.99
CA PHE A 8 1.31 -17.16 31.77
C PHE A 8 0.97 -15.94 32.64
N LYS A 9 1.48 -15.90 33.88
CA LYS A 9 1.34 -14.72 34.75
C LYS A 9 1.92 -13.43 34.17
N PHE A 10 2.99 -13.54 33.37
CA PHE A 10 3.62 -12.41 32.68
C PHE A 10 2.89 -12.00 31.39
N SER A 11 1.93 -12.78 30.90
CA SER A 11 1.20 -12.45 29.68
C SER A 11 0.23 -11.30 29.99
N ASN A 12 0.44 -10.17 29.32
CA ASN A 12 -0.43 -9.00 29.45
C ASN A 12 -1.87 -9.36 29.01
N PHE A 13 -2.85 -8.77 29.69
CA PHE A 13 -4.28 -8.99 29.44
C PHE A 13 -5.09 -7.72 29.73
N GLY A 14 -6.38 -7.73 29.42
CA GLY A 14 -7.28 -6.60 29.64
C GLY A 14 -7.31 -5.58 28.49
N GLY A 15 -8.22 -4.60 28.60
CA GLY A 15 -8.44 -3.59 27.56
C GLY A 15 -8.76 -4.20 26.19
N LYS A 16 -8.08 -3.71 25.14
CA LYS A 16 -8.26 -4.20 23.76
C LYS A 16 -7.84 -5.66 23.58
N TYR A 17 -6.97 -6.21 24.43
CA TYR A 17 -6.55 -7.61 24.31
C TYR A 17 -7.71 -8.58 24.55
N ALA A 18 -8.62 -8.23 25.46
CA ALA A 18 -9.76 -9.07 25.81
C ALA A 18 -10.73 -9.31 24.64
N THR A 19 -10.79 -8.39 23.68
CA THR A 19 -11.72 -8.46 22.53
C THR A 19 -11.03 -8.75 21.20
N GLN A 20 -9.70 -8.83 21.17
CA GLN A 20 -8.93 -8.96 19.92
C GLN A 20 -7.79 -9.96 19.98
N GLY A 21 -7.48 -10.54 21.14
CA GLY A 21 -6.38 -11.46 21.33
C GLY A 21 -6.82 -12.91 21.61
N ILE A 22 -5.95 -13.84 21.25
CA ILE A 22 -6.06 -15.27 21.52
C ILE A 22 -4.77 -15.78 22.18
N LEU A 23 -4.85 -16.87 22.94
CA LEU A 23 -3.69 -17.57 23.49
C LEU A 23 -3.16 -18.62 22.51
N ALA A 24 -1.86 -18.60 22.25
CA ALA A 24 -1.15 -19.65 21.52
C ALA A 24 -0.01 -20.24 22.37
N PRO A 25 0.51 -21.44 22.04
CA PRO A 25 1.64 -22.04 22.76
C PRO A 25 2.82 -21.06 22.83
N GLY A 26 3.37 -20.87 24.02
CA GLY A 26 4.47 -19.92 24.23
C GLY A 26 5.50 -20.43 25.23
N GLU A 27 5.41 -21.71 25.60
CA GLU A 27 6.36 -22.41 26.44
C GLU A 27 7.18 -23.36 25.57
N ASN A 28 8.47 -23.51 25.88
CA ASN A 28 9.33 -24.50 25.23
C ASN A 28 9.35 -24.45 23.69
N ILE A 29 9.13 -23.29 23.09
CA ILE A 29 9.08 -23.12 21.63
C ILE A 29 10.50 -23.23 21.07
N LEU A 30 10.70 -24.22 20.20
CA LEU A 30 11.96 -24.48 19.54
C LEU A 30 12.19 -23.42 18.45
N GLY A 31 13.41 -22.85 18.39
CA GLY A 31 13.79 -21.90 17.36
C GLY A 31 15.30 -21.87 17.15
N ALA A 32 15.72 -21.24 16.05
CA ALA A 32 17.13 -21.04 15.76
C ALA A 32 17.77 -19.99 16.69
N GLN A 33 19.08 -20.04 16.80
CA GLN A 33 19.88 -19.01 17.47
C GLN A 33 21.10 -18.65 16.61
N PRO A 34 21.61 -17.41 16.70
CA PRO A 34 22.75 -17.00 15.88
C PRO A 34 23.99 -17.85 16.13
N ALA A 35 24.77 -18.06 15.07
CA ALA A 35 26.11 -18.67 15.11
C ALA A 35 26.20 -20.14 15.56
N THR A 36 25.09 -20.88 15.56
CA THR A 36 25.10 -22.34 15.74
C THR A 36 23.89 -22.98 15.06
N ASP A 37 24.05 -24.24 14.64
CA ASP A 37 22.96 -25.08 14.14
C ASP A 37 22.12 -25.70 15.28
N ASP A 38 22.60 -25.61 16.52
CA ASP A 38 21.89 -26.13 17.69
C ASP A 38 20.65 -25.26 17.99
N PRO A 39 19.45 -25.85 17.99
CA PRO A 39 18.23 -25.09 18.29
C PRO A 39 18.13 -24.78 19.79
N ILE A 40 17.39 -23.73 20.12
CA ILE A 40 17.10 -23.34 21.50
C ILE A 40 15.59 -23.31 21.75
N ARG A 41 15.17 -23.74 22.95
CA ARG A 41 13.81 -23.57 23.42
C ARG A 41 13.68 -22.26 24.20
N LYS A 42 12.72 -21.42 23.81
CA LYS A 42 12.41 -20.17 24.51
C LYS A 42 10.94 -20.13 24.92
N LYS A 43 10.64 -19.22 25.85
CA LYS A 43 9.29 -18.94 26.31
C LYS A 43 8.99 -17.45 26.25
N GLY A 44 7.73 -17.11 26.01
CA GLY A 44 7.26 -15.72 25.98
C GLY A 44 6.16 -15.49 24.94
N THR A 45 5.49 -14.34 25.04
CA THR A 45 4.51 -13.92 24.03
C THR A 45 5.18 -13.69 22.67
N SER A 46 6.44 -13.29 22.64
CA SER A 46 7.27 -13.21 21.42
C SER A 46 7.50 -14.56 20.73
N CYS A 47 7.38 -15.68 21.46
CA CYS A 47 7.44 -17.03 20.90
C CYS A 47 6.06 -17.53 20.45
N ALA A 48 4.99 -17.08 21.10
CA ALA A 48 3.62 -17.44 20.74
C ALA A 48 3.11 -16.72 19.49
N ALA A 49 3.46 -15.44 19.31
CA ALA A 49 2.99 -14.65 18.18
C ALA A 49 3.36 -15.26 16.81
N PRO A 50 4.61 -15.74 16.56
CA PRO A 50 4.95 -16.40 15.31
C PRO A 50 4.12 -17.64 14.98
N ILE A 51 3.62 -18.38 15.98
CA ILE A 51 2.76 -19.55 15.78
C ILE A 51 1.41 -19.13 15.18
N VAL A 52 0.82 -18.06 15.72
CA VAL A 52 -0.43 -17.49 15.18
C VAL A 52 -0.18 -16.94 13.77
N THR A 53 0.94 -16.25 13.54
CA THR A 53 1.32 -15.75 12.21
C THR A 53 1.45 -16.88 11.19
N GLY A 54 2.14 -17.96 11.54
CA GLY A 54 2.28 -19.13 10.66
C GLY A 54 0.92 -19.79 10.38
N THR A 55 0.08 -19.93 11.40
CA THR A 55 -1.28 -20.46 11.25
C THR A 55 -2.12 -19.60 10.30
N ALA A 56 -2.10 -18.27 10.47
CA ALA A 56 -2.83 -17.35 9.60
C ALA A 56 -2.31 -17.40 8.16
N ALA A 57 -1.00 -17.52 7.95
CA ALA A 57 -0.40 -17.66 6.62
C ALA A 57 -0.82 -18.97 5.94
N LEU A 58 -0.89 -20.08 6.68
CA LEU A 58 -1.38 -21.35 6.16
C LEU A 58 -2.87 -21.28 5.79
N LEU A 59 -3.70 -20.64 6.60
CA LEU A 59 -5.12 -20.45 6.28
C LEU A 59 -5.34 -19.55 5.06
N MET A 60 -4.51 -18.51 4.87
CA MET A 60 -4.53 -17.71 3.64
C MET A 60 -4.01 -18.50 2.43
N SER A 61 -3.04 -19.40 2.63
CA SER A 61 -2.55 -20.29 1.56
C SER A 61 -3.61 -21.31 1.15
N LEU A 62 -4.41 -21.80 2.10
CA LEU A 62 -5.56 -22.66 1.82
C LEU A 62 -6.61 -21.96 0.96
N GLN A 63 -6.87 -20.67 1.21
CA GLN A 63 -7.76 -19.88 0.34
C GLN A 63 -7.24 -19.85 -1.10
N LEU A 64 -5.93 -19.68 -1.30
CA LEU A 64 -5.31 -19.74 -2.63
C LEU A 64 -5.47 -21.12 -3.28
N GLU A 65 -5.26 -22.20 -2.52
CA GLU A 65 -5.41 -23.56 -3.01
C GLU A 65 -6.86 -23.86 -3.48
N GLN A 66 -7.84 -23.26 -2.82
CA GLN A 66 -9.26 -23.34 -3.19
C GLN A 66 -9.66 -22.38 -4.33
N GLY A 67 -8.71 -21.67 -4.92
CA GLY A 67 -8.95 -20.70 -6.00
C GLY A 67 -9.57 -19.38 -5.54
N LEU A 68 -9.55 -19.09 -4.24
CA LEU A 68 -10.00 -17.84 -3.66
C LEU A 68 -8.84 -16.85 -3.50
N SER A 69 -9.15 -15.55 -3.49
CA SER A 69 -8.18 -14.52 -3.11
C SER A 69 -7.92 -14.56 -1.60
N PRO A 70 -6.68 -14.39 -1.12
CA PRO A 70 -6.39 -14.32 0.31
C PRO A 70 -7.16 -13.18 0.99
N ASP A 71 -7.91 -13.53 2.04
CA ASP A 71 -8.64 -12.58 2.87
C ASP A 71 -8.14 -12.67 4.32
N ALA A 72 -7.26 -11.73 4.66
CA ALA A 72 -6.67 -11.65 5.98
C ALA A 72 -7.68 -11.35 7.09
N GLU A 73 -8.75 -10.59 6.81
CA GLU A 73 -9.75 -10.25 7.83
C GLU A 73 -10.67 -11.45 8.09
N ALA A 74 -11.04 -12.20 7.06
CA ALA A 74 -11.76 -13.45 7.22
C ALA A 74 -10.97 -14.46 8.06
N VAL A 75 -9.66 -14.61 7.81
CA VAL A 75 -8.78 -15.48 8.61
C VAL A 75 -8.67 -14.98 10.05
N ARG A 76 -8.53 -13.67 10.26
CA ARG A 76 -8.51 -13.06 11.59
C ARG A 76 -9.80 -13.35 12.35
N ALA A 77 -10.96 -13.15 11.70
CA ALA A 77 -12.27 -13.40 12.26
C ALA A 77 -12.49 -14.89 12.59
N ALA A 78 -12.03 -15.79 11.73
CA ALA A 78 -12.11 -17.23 11.98
C ALA A 78 -11.27 -17.64 13.20
N LEU A 79 -10.05 -17.12 13.35
CA LEU A 79 -9.17 -17.42 14.48
C LEU A 79 -9.72 -16.92 15.83
N ILE A 80 -10.31 -15.73 15.87
CA ILE A 80 -10.88 -15.18 17.10
C ILE A 80 -12.22 -15.83 17.46
N ASN A 81 -13.08 -16.10 16.47
CA ASN A 81 -14.44 -16.62 16.70
C ASN A 81 -14.45 -18.12 17.01
N SER A 82 -13.38 -18.83 16.63
CA SER A 82 -13.19 -20.24 16.98
C SER A 82 -12.43 -20.46 18.29
N ALA A 83 -11.85 -19.40 18.87
CA ALA A 83 -11.02 -19.50 20.07
C ALA A 83 -11.78 -20.18 21.21
N ILE A 84 -11.13 -21.11 21.91
CA ILE A 84 -11.73 -21.90 22.99
C ILE A 84 -11.55 -21.16 24.32
N PRO A 85 -12.62 -20.65 24.96
CA PRO A 85 -12.49 -19.95 26.24
C PRO A 85 -11.88 -20.85 27.31
N CYS A 86 -11.18 -20.26 28.28
CA CYS A 86 -10.69 -21.01 29.44
C CYS A 86 -11.85 -21.36 30.38
N ASP A 87 -11.82 -22.57 30.94
CA ASP A 87 -12.76 -22.98 31.97
C ASP A 87 -12.43 -22.28 33.30
N PRO A 88 -13.38 -21.53 33.90
CA PRO A 88 -13.21 -20.91 35.21
C PRO A 88 -12.90 -21.89 36.35
N ASN A 89 -13.20 -23.19 36.18
CA ASN A 89 -12.88 -24.23 37.17
C ASN A 89 -11.44 -24.73 37.06
N GLU A 90 -10.77 -24.48 35.93
CA GLU A 90 -9.39 -24.93 35.66
C GLU A 90 -8.38 -23.77 35.75
N VAL A 91 -8.80 -22.53 35.49
CA VAL A 91 -7.93 -21.36 35.44
C VAL A 91 -8.39 -20.31 36.45
N GLU A 92 -7.51 -19.95 37.39
CA GLU A 92 -7.79 -18.99 38.47
C GLU A 92 -8.21 -17.59 37.97
N GLU A 93 -7.63 -17.13 36.85
CA GLU A 93 -7.92 -15.82 36.21
C GLU A 93 -8.30 -16.03 34.72
N PRO A 94 -9.54 -16.47 34.40
CA PRO A 94 -9.95 -16.79 33.02
C PRO A 94 -9.85 -15.63 32.03
N GLU A 95 -9.98 -14.39 32.51
CA GLU A 95 -9.81 -13.18 31.71
C GLU A 95 -8.40 -13.03 31.10
N ARG A 96 -7.38 -13.70 31.67
CA ARG A 96 -6.04 -13.77 31.08
C ARG A 96 -6.00 -14.60 29.80
N CYS A 97 -7.05 -15.37 29.52
CA CYS A 97 -7.18 -16.12 28.29
C CYS A 97 -7.69 -15.30 27.11
N LEU A 98 -7.96 -14.00 27.31
CA LEU A 98 -8.45 -13.11 26.26
C LEU A 98 -9.76 -13.66 25.67
N LEU A 99 -9.86 -13.85 24.36
CA LEU A 99 -11.00 -14.54 23.74
C LEU A 99 -10.95 -16.07 23.88
N GLY A 100 -9.78 -16.64 24.17
CA GLY A 100 -9.58 -18.08 24.32
C GLY A 100 -8.28 -18.60 23.72
N LYS A 101 -8.09 -19.91 23.82
CA LYS A 101 -6.98 -20.69 23.24
C LYS A 101 -7.20 -20.84 21.74
N ILE A 102 -6.11 -20.77 20.96
CA ILE A 102 -6.13 -20.95 19.51
C ILE A 102 -6.79 -22.29 19.14
N ASN A 103 -7.69 -22.25 18.16
CA ASN A 103 -8.44 -23.41 17.69
C ASN A 103 -8.34 -23.51 16.17
N ILE A 104 -7.31 -24.22 15.68
CA ILE A 104 -7.04 -24.35 14.25
C ILE A 104 -8.20 -25.07 13.55
N ALA A 105 -8.75 -26.12 14.15
CA ALA A 105 -9.85 -26.89 13.58
C ALA A 105 -11.12 -26.04 13.44
N GLY A 106 -11.47 -25.28 14.48
CA GLY A 106 -12.62 -24.37 14.42
C GLY A 106 -12.42 -23.21 13.44
N ALA A 107 -11.20 -22.67 13.33
CA ALA A 107 -10.90 -21.64 12.33
C ALA A 107 -11.01 -22.18 10.90
N TYR A 108 -10.53 -23.40 10.66
CA TYR A 108 -10.68 -24.10 9.38
C TYR A 108 -12.16 -24.31 9.03
N GLU A 109 -12.98 -24.79 9.98
CA GLU A 109 -14.41 -25.01 9.78
C GLU A 109 -15.16 -23.71 9.49
N LEU A 110 -14.81 -22.60 10.14
CA LEU A 110 -15.40 -21.29 9.85
C LEU A 110 -15.01 -20.75 8.47
N LEU A 111 -13.84 -21.09 7.95
CA LEU A 111 -13.36 -20.60 6.64
C LEU A 111 -13.86 -21.45 5.46
N THR A 112 -13.95 -22.76 5.66
CA THR A 112 -14.24 -23.71 4.58
C THR A 112 -15.67 -24.25 4.63
N GLY A 113 -16.34 -24.18 5.79
CA GLY A 113 -17.59 -24.88 6.04
C GLY A 113 -17.43 -26.38 6.29
N GLU A 114 -16.19 -26.90 6.26
CA GLU A 114 -15.88 -28.31 6.42
C GLU A 114 -15.13 -28.58 7.73
N LYS A 115 -15.34 -29.76 8.32
CA LYS A 115 -14.54 -30.17 9.47
C LYS A 115 -13.15 -30.58 9.01
N LEU A 116 -12.14 -30.11 9.73
CA LEU A 116 -10.76 -30.54 9.51
C LEU A 116 -10.66 -32.05 9.76
N GLN A 117 -10.38 -32.82 8.70
CA GLN A 117 -10.18 -34.25 8.83
C GLN A 117 -8.84 -34.51 9.51
N THR A 118 -8.88 -35.14 10.68
CA THR A 118 -7.68 -35.66 11.31
C THR A 118 -7.26 -36.92 10.55
N VAL A 119 -6.18 -36.83 9.78
CA VAL A 119 -5.47 -38.04 9.35
C VAL A 119 -4.83 -38.59 10.62
N GLU A 120 -5.34 -39.73 11.11
CA GLU A 120 -4.66 -40.46 12.17
C GLU A 120 -3.24 -40.75 11.67
N ALA A 121 -2.24 -40.27 12.41
CA ALA A 121 -0.86 -40.61 12.12
C ALA A 121 -0.73 -42.12 12.26
N ASP A 122 -0.61 -42.81 11.13
CA ASP A 122 -0.29 -44.23 11.08
C ASP A 122 1.02 -44.42 11.87
N ASN A 123 0.92 -45.01 13.07
CA ASN A 123 2.06 -45.32 13.94
C ASN A 123 2.98 -46.42 13.37
N ASN A 124 2.99 -46.61 12.05
CA ASN A 124 3.79 -47.59 11.32
C ASN A 124 4.84 -46.95 10.39
N LEU A 125 5.40 -45.79 10.76
CA LEU A 125 6.68 -45.32 10.21
C LEU A 125 7.80 -45.31 11.27
N SER A 126 7.87 -46.39 12.05
CA SER A 126 9.13 -46.79 12.68
C SER A 126 9.73 -47.89 11.81
N ASN A 127 10.71 -47.50 10.97
CA ASN A 127 11.56 -48.31 10.08
C ASN A 127 11.38 -47.96 8.60
N ASN A 128 11.99 -46.85 8.16
CA ASN A 128 12.69 -46.70 6.86
C ASN A 128 12.97 -45.22 6.54
N ILE A 129 13.82 -44.57 7.34
CA ILE A 129 14.56 -43.39 6.86
C ILE A 129 16.03 -43.59 7.26
N ILE A 130 16.74 -44.35 6.44
CA ILE A 130 18.18 -44.20 6.25
C ILE A 130 18.36 -43.95 4.75
N GLU A 131 19.13 -42.89 4.46
CA GLU A 131 19.63 -42.47 3.14
C GLU A 131 18.63 -41.95 2.11
N SER A 132 18.52 -40.61 2.03
CA SER A 132 19.03 -39.86 0.88
C SER A 132 18.72 -38.37 1.03
N ALA A 133 19.66 -37.64 1.64
CA ALA A 133 19.68 -36.18 1.63
C ALA A 133 20.94 -35.74 0.90
N VAL A 134 20.97 -35.90 -0.43
CA VAL A 134 21.77 -35.09 -1.36
C VAL A 134 21.13 -35.17 -2.76
N ILE A 135 20.58 -34.08 -3.28
CA ILE A 135 20.53 -33.87 -4.74
C ILE A 135 21.11 -32.47 -5.03
N PRO A 136 22.18 -32.38 -5.84
CA PRO A 136 22.85 -31.13 -6.17
C PRO A 136 22.07 -30.27 -7.18
N MET A 137 22.16 -28.96 -6.99
CA MET A 137 21.68 -27.94 -7.93
C MET A 137 22.47 -28.06 -9.24
N THR A 138 21.83 -28.59 -10.28
CA THR A 138 22.44 -28.69 -11.62
C THR A 138 21.84 -27.59 -12.50
N VAL A 139 22.68 -26.62 -12.87
CA VAL A 139 22.34 -25.58 -13.86
C VAL A 139 22.46 -26.22 -15.23
N THR A 140 21.34 -26.35 -15.96
CA THR A 140 21.37 -26.72 -17.38
C THR A 140 21.13 -25.48 -18.24
N THR A 141 22.22 -24.98 -18.80
CA THR A 141 22.24 -24.14 -20.01
C THR A 141 21.71 -24.97 -21.18
N SER A 142 20.56 -24.61 -21.74
CA SER A 142 20.09 -25.18 -23.00
C SER A 142 20.56 -24.30 -24.16
N VAL A 143 21.45 -24.88 -24.96
CA VAL A 143 21.90 -24.37 -26.25
C VAL A 143 20.83 -24.71 -27.28
N ILE A 144 20.43 -23.71 -28.06
CA ILE A 144 19.51 -23.85 -29.20
C ILE A 144 20.26 -24.51 -30.38
N PRO A 145 19.72 -25.57 -31.01
CA PRO A 145 20.07 -25.89 -32.38
C PRO A 145 18.94 -25.47 -33.33
N SER A 146 19.32 -24.70 -34.33
CA SER A 146 18.52 -24.38 -35.51
C SER A 146 18.14 -25.64 -36.28
N ASN A 147 16.88 -25.76 -36.69
CA ASN A 147 16.51 -26.50 -37.89
C ASN A 147 15.27 -25.87 -38.55
N THR A 148 15.50 -25.37 -39.76
CA THR A 148 14.55 -24.90 -40.77
C THR A 148 13.90 -26.09 -41.47
N THR A 149 12.56 -26.14 -41.55
CA THR A 149 11.81 -26.33 -42.83
C THR A 149 10.28 -26.22 -42.67
N GLU A 150 9.74 -25.28 -43.45
CA GLU A 150 8.50 -25.26 -44.27
C GLU A 150 7.06 -25.42 -43.72
N MET A 151 6.26 -24.48 -44.22
CA MET A 151 4.81 -24.26 -44.17
C MET A 151 3.95 -25.42 -44.70
N ALA A 152 2.83 -25.66 -44.04
CA ALA A 152 1.56 -25.99 -44.71
C ALA A 152 0.36 -25.42 -43.94
N THR A 153 -0.45 -24.66 -44.67
CA THR A 153 -1.70 -24.00 -44.30
C THR A 153 -2.87 -24.97 -44.26
N GLN A 154 -3.68 -24.98 -43.19
CA GLN A 154 -5.13 -25.26 -43.28
C GLN A 154 -5.90 -24.47 -42.20
N GLY A 155 -6.93 -23.76 -42.66
CA GLY A 155 -7.72 -22.83 -41.86
C GLY A 155 -8.83 -23.48 -41.04
N ILE A 156 -9.22 -22.81 -39.96
CA ILE A 156 -10.47 -23.05 -39.25
C ILE A 156 -11.14 -21.71 -38.96
N THR A 157 -12.38 -21.64 -39.41
CA THR A 157 -13.36 -20.55 -39.36
C THR A 157 -13.77 -20.24 -37.90
N ILE A 158 -13.85 -18.96 -37.54
CA ILE A 158 -14.34 -18.50 -36.23
C ILE A 158 -15.68 -17.80 -36.42
N THR A 159 -16.76 -18.35 -35.84
CA THR A 159 -18.07 -17.70 -35.70
C THR A 159 -18.24 -17.19 -34.26
N PRO A 160 -18.80 -15.98 -34.04
CA PRO A 160 -19.02 -15.44 -32.69
C PRO A 160 -20.34 -15.95 -32.09
N PRO A 161 -20.43 -16.19 -30.76
CA PRO A 161 -21.71 -16.41 -30.11
C PRO A 161 -22.34 -15.09 -29.64
N THR A 162 -23.65 -15.02 -29.90
CA THR A 162 -24.61 -13.95 -29.69
C THR A 162 -24.94 -13.70 -28.22
N ALA A 163 -25.26 -12.44 -27.89
CA ALA A 163 -25.72 -11.98 -26.59
C ALA A 163 -27.12 -12.55 -26.22
N ALA A 164 -27.30 -12.91 -24.95
CA ALA A 164 -28.59 -13.25 -24.36
C ALA A 164 -28.91 -12.30 -23.19
N THR A 165 -29.97 -11.53 -23.36
CA THR A 165 -30.61 -10.67 -22.35
C THR A 165 -31.48 -11.52 -21.44
N ILE A 166 -31.40 -11.35 -20.12
CA ILE A 166 -32.36 -11.89 -19.16
C ILE A 166 -33.09 -10.73 -18.49
N GLU A 167 -34.39 -10.69 -18.72
CA GLU A 167 -35.38 -9.76 -18.19
C GLU A 167 -35.92 -10.32 -16.86
N LEU A 168 -35.93 -9.52 -15.79
CA LEU A 168 -36.49 -9.93 -14.49
C LEU A 168 -37.69 -9.03 -14.16
N ALA A 169 -38.89 -9.60 -14.26
CA ALA A 169 -40.14 -9.00 -13.82
C ALA A 169 -40.33 -9.20 -12.30
N ILE A 170 -40.70 -8.14 -11.58
CA ILE A 170 -41.17 -8.21 -10.19
C ILE A 170 -42.48 -7.43 -10.11
N ALA A 171 -43.54 -8.11 -9.65
CA ALA A 171 -44.80 -7.51 -9.20
C ALA A 171 -44.97 -7.76 -7.68
N PRO A 172 -45.67 -6.88 -6.94
CA PRO A 172 -45.61 -6.82 -5.48
C PRO A 172 -46.80 -7.51 -4.79
N SER A 173 -46.67 -7.84 -3.50
CA SER A 173 -47.81 -8.20 -2.65
C SER A 173 -47.56 -7.82 -1.18
N ASN A 174 -48.47 -7.01 -0.65
CA ASN A 174 -48.63 -6.62 0.76
C ASN A 174 -49.20 -7.76 1.62
N ALA A 175 -48.89 -7.81 2.92
CA ALA A 175 -49.85 -7.69 4.03
C ALA A 175 -49.25 -8.10 5.40
N SER A 176 -49.65 -7.32 6.43
CA SER A 176 -49.39 -7.48 7.87
C SER A 176 -50.18 -8.63 8.53
N GLU A 177 -49.69 -9.15 9.68
CA GLU A 177 -50.32 -9.08 11.02
C GLU A 177 -49.72 -10.07 12.07
N ASN A 178 -49.27 -9.50 13.19
CA ASN A 178 -49.47 -9.83 14.61
C ASN A 178 -49.55 -11.28 15.20
N VAL A 179 -48.67 -11.49 16.21
CA VAL A 179 -48.92 -11.91 17.62
C VAL A 179 -48.74 -13.40 18.06
N SER A 180 -47.88 -13.52 19.10
CA SER A 180 -47.80 -14.46 20.25
C SER A 180 -47.32 -15.92 20.15
N SER A 181 -46.18 -16.12 20.83
CA SER A 181 -45.77 -17.22 21.74
C SER A 181 -46.51 -18.56 21.71
N THR A 182 -45.77 -19.62 21.38
CA THR A 182 -45.58 -20.83 22.24
C THR A 182 -44.43 -21.64 21.67
N GLY A 183 -43.56 -22.13 22.55
CA GLY A 183 -42.32 -22.82 22.18
C GLY A 183 -42.55 -24.24 21.71
N LEU A 184 -41.82 -24.66 20.68
CA LEU A 184 -41.42 -26.04 20.44
C LEU A 184 -40.05 -26.03 19.74
N ILE A 185 -39.16 -26.87 20.27
CA ILE A 185 -37.79 -27.11 19.82
C ILE A 185 -37.84 -27.77 18.45
N GLN A 186 -37.24 -27.15 17.44
CA GLN A 186 -36.81 -27.83 16.22
C GLN A 186 -35.59 -27.13 15.62
N ASN A 187 -34.63 -27.96 15.21
CA ASN A 187 -33.28 -27.63 14.80
C ASN A 187 -33.24 -26.71 13.58
N ASN A 188 -32.83 -25.46 13.80
CA ASN A 188 -32.44 -24.55 12.74
C ASN A 188 -30.97 -24.81 12.36
N GLN A 189 -30.75 -25.40 11.18
CA GLN A 189 -29.56 -25.11 10.38
C GLN A 189 -29.72 -23.69 9.82
N THR A 190 -29.46 -22.69 10.65
CA THR A 190 -29.25 -21.33 10.19
C THR A 190 -27.81 -21.21 9.73
N ASN A 191 -27.62 -20.84 8.46
CA ASN A 191 -26.40 -20.21 7.98
C ASN A 191 -26.00 -19.14 8.99
N LYS A 192 -24.96 -19.43 9.79
CA LYS A 192 -24.34 -18.43 10.66
C LYS A 192 -23.71 -17.41 9.73
N ASN A 193 -24.46 -16.34 9.43
CA ASN A 193 -23.86 -15.08 9.02
C ASN A 193 -22.82 -14.75 10.08
N ILE A 194 -21.54 -14.91 9.74
CA ILE A 194 -20.42 -14.46 10.54
C ILE A 194 -20.61 -12.96 10.66
N VAL A 195 -21.08 -12.51 11.82
CA VAL A 195 -21.12 -11.09 12.14
C VAL A 195 -19.67 -10.66 12.29
N PHE A 196 -19.14 -10.04 11.25
CA PHE A 196 -17.86 -9.36 11.29
C PHE A 196 -17.99 -8.19 12.25
N ASN A 197 -17.73 -8.41 13.54
CA ASN A 197 -17.35 -7.30 14.40
C ASN A 197 -16.08 -6.73 13.79
N SER A 198 -16.20 -5.54 13.20
CA SER A 198 -15.11 -4.78 12.59
C SER A 198 -14.01 -4.57 13.63
N VAL A 199 -13.01 -5.44 13.62
CA VAL A 199 -11.82 -5.20 14.40
C VAL A 199 -10.86 -4.43 13.52
N VAL A 200 -10.75 -3.15 13.84
CA VAL A 200 -9.73 -2.27 13.28
C VAL A 200 -8.36 -2.91 13.58
N PRO A 201 -7.55 -3.23 12.55
CA PRO A 201 -6.20 -3.75 12.72
C PRO A 201 -5.44 -2.86 13.70
N SER A 202 -4.92 -3.43 14.79
CA SER A 202 -4.33 -2.68 15.91
C SER A 202 -3.03 -1.94 15.58
N GLN A 203 -2.57 -1.99 14.32
CA GLN A 203 -1.35 -1.32 13.87
C GLN A 203 -1.39 -0.81 12.41
N ARG A 204 -2.56 -0.55 11.81
CA ARG A 204 -2.56 0.28 10.59
C ARG A 204 -2.53 1.74 11.04
N SER A 205 -1.35 2.35 10.94
CA SER A 205 -1.25 3.81 10.97
C SER A 205 -2.22 4.37 9.93
N ASN A 206 -3.06 5.31 10.33
CA ASN A 206 -3.93 6.01 9.40
C ASN A 206 -3.17 7.10 8.62
N LEU A 207 -1.85 7.18 8.75
CA LEU A 207 -1.05 8.13 7.99
C LEU A 207 -0.94 7.69 6.53
N VAL A 208 -1.05 8.68 5.64
CA VAL A 208 -0.84 8.52 4.21
C VAL A 208 0.20 9.54 3.76
N TYR A 209 1.14 9.10 2.93
CA TYR A 209 2.02 10.00 2.19
C TYR A 209 2.00 9.56 0.73
N VAL A 210 1.25 10.28 -0.11
CA VAL A 210 0.95 9.86 -1.48
C VAL A 210 1.59 10.79 -2.50
N LEU A 211 2.03 10.21 -3.63
CA LEU A 211 2.47 10.94 -4.81
C LEU A 211 1.46 10.75 -5.94
N GLY A 212 1.29 11.77 -6.78
CA GLY A 212 0.39 11.68 -7.92
C GLY A 212 0.24 13.01 -8.64
N THR A 213 -0.87 13.15 -9.36
CA THR A 213 -1.33 14.41 -9.96
C THR A 213 -2.64 14.84 -9.29
N LEU A 214 -2.83 16.15 -9.17
CA LEU A 214 -4.09 16.72 -8.69
C LEU A 214 -5.16 16.67 -9.78
N GLY A 215 -6.39 16.41 -9.35
CA GLY A 215 -7.59 16.64 -10.13
C GLY A 215 -8.69 17.23 -9.27
N TYR A 216 -9.82 17.51 -9.90
CA TYR A 216 -11.04 17.90 -9.23
C TYR A 216 -12.24 17.16 -9.84
N ASP A 217 -13.27 16.97 -9.03
CA ASP A 217 -14.51 16.31 -9.40
C ASP A 217 -15.70 17.06 -8.78
N PHE A 218 -16.84 17.07 -9.48
CA PHE A 218 -18.04 17.79 -9.05
C PHE A 218 -18.91 16.98 -8.08
N GLY A 219 -18.81 15.65 -8.10
CA GLY A 219 -19.64 14.70 -7.37
C GLY A 219 -21.08 14.59 -7.88
N THR A 220 -21.71 15.72 -8.22
CA THR A 220 -23.12 15.82 -8.61
C THR A 220 -23.32 16.77 -9.79
N GLU A 221 -24.43 16.58 -10.52
CA GLU A 221 -24.85 17.46 -11.60
C GLU A 221 -25.13 18.88 -11.10
N ALA A 222 -25.78 19.02 -9.94
CA ALA A 222 -26.07 20.33 -9.34
C ALA A 222 -24.79 21.13 -9.07
N ARG A 223 -23.72 20.46 -8.61
CA ARG A 223 -22.43 21.12 -8.38
C ARG A 223 -21.76 21.52 -9.69
N ARG A 224 -21.76 20.63 -10.70
CA ARG A 224 -21.26 20.95 -12.05
C ARG A 224 -21.98 22.15 -12.66
N ASP A 225 -23.31 22.18 -12.56
CA ASP A 225 -24.13 23.25 -13.15
C ASP A 225 -23.90 24.59 -12.44
N THR A 226 -23.57 24.58 -11.14
CA THR A 226 -23.14 25.78 -10.41
C THR A 226 -21.90 26.41 -11.06
N PHE A 227 -20.85 25.61 -11.30
CA PHE A 227 -19.64 26.12 -11.96
C PHE A 227 -19.90 26.57 -13.40
N LYS A 228 -20.76 25.85 -14.15
CA LYS A 228 -21.16 26.27 -15.50
C LYS A 228 -21.87 27.63 -15.54
N GLN A 229 -22.57 28.01 -14.46
CA GLN A 229 -23.25 29.31 -14.36
C GLN A 229 -22.34 30.43 -13.86
N LEU A 230 -21.41 30.13 -12.95
CA LEU A 230 -20.58 31.12 -12.29
C LEU A 230 -19.27 31.41 -13.02
N MET A 231 -18.72 30.43 -13.75
CA MET A 231 -17.47 30.62 -14.49
C MET A 231 -17.71 31.56 -15.69
N PRO A 232 -16.85 32.58 -15.88
CA PRO A 232 -17.02 33.57 -16.94
C PRO A 232 -16.85 32.94 -18.33
N SER A 233 -17.56 33.49 -19.32
CA SER A 233 -17.30 33.17 -20.73
C SER A 233 -15.86 33.53 -21.11
N ILE A 234 -15.31 32.81 -22.08
CA ILE A 234 -13.98 33.09 -22.63
C ILE A 234 -14.11 33.63 -24.04
N THR A 235 -13.19 34.53 -24.42
CA THR A 235 -13.14 35.10 -25.77
C THR A 235 -11.93 34.56 -26.50
N ILE A 236 -12.14 33.81 -27.59
CA ILE A 236 -11.09 33.32 -28.49
C ILE A 236 -11.37 33.92 -29.87
N ASP A 237 -10.41 34.64 -30.45
CA ASP A 237 -10.52 35.25 -31.79
C ASP A 237 -11.81 36.10 -31.99
N ASN A 238 -12.16 36.92 -30.99
CA ASN A 238 -13.40 37.71 -30.94
C ASN A 238 -14.71 36.90 -30.91
N LEU A 239 -14.65 35.58 -30.69
CA LEU A 239 -15.82 34.75 -30.44
C LEU A 239 -15.99 34.49 -28.94
N GLU A 240 -17.14 34.88 -28.40
CA GLU A 240 -17.51 34.57 -27.03
C GLU A 240 -18.02 33.13 -26.93
N LEU A 241 -17.31 32.31 -26.15
CA LEU A 241 -17.63 30.91 -25.90
C LEU A 241 -18.09 30.72 -24.46
N PRO A 242 -19.05 29.82 -24.21
CA PRO A 242 -19.47 29.50 -22.85
C PRO A 242 -18.31 28.87 -22.07
N SER A 243 -18.29 29.10 -20.76
CA SER A 243 -17.32 28.47 -19.87
C SER A 243 -17.42 26.96 -19.92
N ASN A 244 -16.25 26.30 -19.88
CA ASN A 244 -16.14 24.86 -19.78
C ASN A 244 -15.56 24.48 -18.41
N PRO A 245 -16.37 24.03 -17.44
CA PRO A 245 -15.87 23.66 -16.12
C PRO A 245 -14.98 22.41 -16.13
N TYR A 246 -14.96 21.63 -17.22
CA TYR A 246 -14.04 20.51 -17.40
C TYR A 246 -12.66 20.93 -17.94
N ASP A 247 -12.52 22.17 -18.40
CA ASP A 247 -11.23 22.74 -18.77
C ASP A 247 -10.52 23.24 -17.51
N ALA A 248 -9.48 22.52 -17.10
CA ALA A 248 -8.72 22.84 -15.90
C ALA A 248 -8.09 24.24 -15.96
N ARG A 249 -7.80 24.78 -17.15
CA ARG A 249 -7.27 26.14 -17.31
C ARG A 249 -8.29 27.18 -16.86
N GLN A 250 -9.50 27.09 -17.41
CA GLN A 250 -10.60 27.97 -17.02
C GLN A 250 -10.96 27.81 -15.54
N MET A 251 -10.91 26.59 -15.02
CA MET A 251 -11.18 26.33 -13.60
C MET A 251 -10.14 26.99 -12.69
N VAL A 252 -8.84 26.85 -13.01
CA VAL A 252 -7.75 27.46 -12.25
C VAL A 252 -7.89 28.99 -12.24
N ASP A 253 -8.13 29.60 -13.40
CA ASP A 253 -8.31 31.06 -13.53
C ASP A 253 -9.50 31.55 -12.69
N TYR A 254 -10.62 30.81 -12.74
CA TYR A 254 -11.80 31.12 -11.93
C TYR A 254 -11.50 31.03 -10.43
N LEU A 255 -10.83 29.96 -9.99
CA LEU A 255 -10.53 29.72 -8.58
C LEU A 255 -9.47 30.67 -8.01
N GLU A 256 -8.58 31.23 -8.83
CA GLU A 256 -7.60 32.22 -8.41
C GLU A 256 -8.29 33.47 -7.83
N SER A 257 -9.35 33.94 -8.50
CA SER A 257 -10.15 35.08 -8.05
C SER A 257 -11.26 34.69 -7.05
N ASN A 258 -11.58 33.41 -6.92
CA ASN A 258 -12.72 32.90 -6.14
C ASN A 258 -12.30 31.72 -5.25
N LEU A 259 -11.25 31.90 -4.46
CA LEU A 259 -10.65 30.80 -3.68
C LEU A 259 -11.64 30.09 -2.75
N SER A 260 -12.70 30.76 -2.27
CA SER A 260 -13.74 30.12 -1.46
C SER A 260 -14.48 28.99 -2.18
N GLU A 261 -14.54 29.01 -3.51
CA GLU A 261 -15.20 27.98 -4.33
C GLU A 261 -14.39 26.69 -4.44
N THR A 262 -13.11 26.71 -4.06
CA THR A 262 -12.29 25.48 -3.98
C THR A 262 -12.91 24.44 -3.05
N LYS A 263 -13.55 24.87 -1.96
CA LYS A 263 -14.32 24.01 -1.03
C LYS A 263 -15.49 23.31 -1.73
N SER A 264 -15.99 23.88 -2.81
CA SER A 264 -17.09 23.35 -3.62
C SER A 264 -16.62 22.26 -4.61
N LEU A 265 -15.36 21.84 -4.60
CA LEU A 265 -14.88 20.74 -5.43
C LEU A 265 -14.43 19.55 -4.57
N ILE A 266 -14.56 18.35 -5.13
CA ILE A 266 -13.88 17.16 -4.60
C ILE A 266 -12.49 17.17 -5.22
N TRP A 267 -11.47 17.52 -4.44
CA TRP A 267 -10.08 17.45 -4.90
C TRP A 267 -9.60 16.02 -4.86
N THR A 268 -8.95 15.56 -5.92
CA THR A 268 -8.44 14.18 -6.01
C THR A 268 -6.93 14.17 -6.13
N VAL A 269 -6.30 13.14 -5.56
CA VAL A 269 -4.96 12.70 -5.95
C VAL A 269 -5.14 11.51 -6.86
N ASN A 270 -4.58 11.61 -8.05
CA ASN A 270 -4.64 10.59 -9.07
C ASN A 270 -3.28 9.92 -9.18
N LEU A 271 -3.28 8.59 -9.22
CA LEU A 271 -2.13 7.82 -9.65
C LEU A 271 -2.30 7.58 -11.14
N GLU A 272 -1.50 8.26 -11.95
CA GLU A 272 -1.76 8.40 -13.39
C GLU A 272 -3.17 8.98 -13.62
N LEU A 273 -4.03 8.26 -14.33
CA LEU A 273 -5.40 8.66 -14.64
C LEU A 273 -6.44 8.12 -13.64
N THR A 274 -5.99 7.47 -12.56
CA THR A 274 -6.90 6.81 -11.60
C THR A 274 -6.97 7.60 -10.29
N PRO A 275 -8.14 8.16 -9.92
CA PRO A 275 -8.33 8.74 -8.60
C PRO A 275 -8.15 7.68 -7.52
N ILE A 276 -7.20 7.90 -6.61
CA ILE A 276 -6.90 6.98 -5.49
C ILE A 276 -7.32 7.54 -4.13
N TYR A 277 -7.36 8.86 -3.99
CA TYR A 277 -7.84 9.55 -2.79
C TYR A 277 -8.59 10.83 -3.13
N ALA A 278 -9.56 11.17 -2.29
CA ALA A 278 -10.09 12.52 -2.20
C ALA A 278 -9.42 13.29 -1.07
N ILE A 279 -9.04 14.54 -1.32
CA ILE A 279 -8.39 15.43 -0.35
C ILE A 279 -9.46 16.24 0.36
N LYS A 280 -9.48 16.19 1.68
CA LYS A 280 -10.34 17.02 2.52
C LYS A 280 -9.49 17.91 3.43
N PRO A 281 -9.29 19.19 3.05
CA PRO A 281 -8.69 20.17 3.94
C PRO A 281 -9.55 20.38 5.20
N VAL A 282 -8.93 20.34 6.38
CA VAL A 282 -9.60 20.48 7.69
C VAL A 282 -8.81 21.36 8.65
N GLY A 283 -9.48 21.91 9.66
CA GLY A 283 -8.85 22.73 10.71
C GLY A 283 -8.58 24.16 10.27
N ALA A 284 -7.80 24.89 11.07
CA ALA A 284 -7.58 26.33 10.90
C ALA A 284 -6.84 26.70 9.61
N PHE A 285 -6.02 25.78 9.06
CA PHE A 285 -5.23 25.98 7.85
C PHE A 285 -5.92 25.49 6.57
N ALA A 286 -7.23 25.23 6.61
CA ALA A 286 -7.96 24.72 5.45
C ALA A 286 -7.86 25.66 4.23
N ALA A 287 -7.95 26.98 4.44
CA ALA A 287 -7.83 27.97 3.38
C ALA A 287 -6.45 27.93 2.71
N ASP A 288 -5.37 27.85 3.50
CA ASP A 288 -4.00 27.77 2.98
C ASP A 288 -3.79 26.49 2.17
N ILE A 289 -4.38 25.36 2.61
CA ILE A 289 -4.31 24.10 1.86
C ILE A 289 -5.04 24.21 0.52
N TYR A 290 -6.23 24.83 0.50
CA TYR A 290 -6.92 25.07 -0.77
C TYR A 290 -6.12 25.97 -1.71
N GLN A 291 -5.45 27.00 -1.17
CA GLN A 291 -4.55 27.85 -1.96
C GLN A 291 -3.40 27.04 -2.55
N VAL A 292 -2.75 26.18 -1.76
CA VAL A 292 -1.67 25.31 -2.23
C VAL A 292 -2.16 24.32 -3.30
N ILE A 293 -3.34 23.73 -3.13
CA ILE A 293 -3.94 22.82 -4.11
C ILE A 293 -4.23 23.56 -5.42
N GLN A 294 -4.81 24.76 -5.35
CA GLN A 294 -5.07 25.58 -6.54
C GLN A 294 -3.76 25.95 -7.25
N TYR A 295 -2.73 26.38 -6.51
CA TYR A 295 -1.40 26.69 -7.06
C TYR A 295 -0.75 25.48 -7.75
N MET A 296 -0.84 24.29 -7.14
CA MET A 296 -0.30 23.07 -7.73
C MET A 296 -1.08 22.63 -8.98
N LEU A 297 -2.41 22.77 -8.99
CA LEU A 297 -3.21 22.50 -10.19
C LEU A 297 -2.86 23.49 -11.31
N ALA A 298 -2.64 24.77 -10.98
CA ALA A 298 -2.17 25.79 -11.91
C ALA A 298 -0.82 25.41 -12.53
N GLY A 299 0.12 24.93 -11.73
CA GLY A 299 1.41 24.43 -12.23
C GLY A 299 1.26 23.22 -13.16
N GLN A 300 0.30 22.31 -12.91
CA GLN A 300 0.10 21.11 -13.73
C GLN A 300 -0.49 21.38 -15.13
N ILE A 301 -1.14 22.52 -15.34
CA ILE A 301 -1.77 22.86 -16.63
C ILE A 301 -0.85 23.68 -17.56
N LEU A 302 0.31 24.10 -17.05
CA LEU A 302 1.33 24.79 -17.81
C LEU A 302 1.96 23.86 -18.86
N PRO A 303 2.54 24.40 -19.94
CA PRO A 303 3.34 23.61 -20.87
C PRO A 303 4.50 22.90 -20.17
N GLU A 304 4.84 21.67 -20.60
CA GLU A 304 5.96 20.92 -20.00
C GLU A 304 7.31 21.64 -20.10
N SER A 305 7.47 22.58 -21.02
CA SER A 305 8.67 23.41 -21.17
C SER A 305 8.73 24.60 -20.22
N ASP A 306 7.65 24.87 -19.48
CA ASP A 306 7.55 26.00 -18.55
C ASP A 306 8.39 25.73 -17.28
N GLU A 307 8.98 26.78 -16.71
CA GLU A 307 9.78 26.67 -15.48
C GLU A 307 8.91 26.36 -14.26
N ASP A 308 7.66 26.80 -14.27
CA ASP A 308 6.71 26.61 -13.18
C ASP A 308 5.87 25.33 -13.34
N TYR A 309 6.09 24.54 -14.40
CA TYR A 309 5.39 23.30 -14.65
C TYR A 309 5.55 22.31 -13.48
N VAL A 310 4.42 21.90 -12.91
CA VAL A 310 4.36 20.91 -11.83
C VAL A 310 4.01 19.57 -12.44
N GLU A 311 4.94 18.63 -12.43
CA GLU A 311 4.71 17.31 -13.00
C GLU A 311 3.99 16.38 -12.01
N ARG A 312 4.34 16.46 -10.72
CA ARG A 312 3.79 15.61 -9.64
C ARG A 312 3.62 16.40 -8.36
N VAL A 313 2.77 15.91 -7.47
CA VAL A 313 2.59 16.44 -6.13
C VAL A 313 2.84 15.38 -5.06
N SER A 314 3.29 15.81 -3.88
CA SER A 314 3.27 15.00 -2.67
C SER A 314 2.20 15.48 -1.71
N ILE A 315 1.35 14.60 -1.19
CA ILE A 315 0.26 14.97 -0.28
C ILE A 315 0.32 14.12 1.00
N PRO A 316 0.72 14.71 2.14
CA PRO A 316 0.64 14.06 3.44
C PRO A 316 -0.77 14.20 4.02
N GLY A 317 -1.34 13.11 4.50
CA GLY A 317 -2.72 13.07 4.97
C GLY A 317 -2.99 12.03 6.05
N MET A 318 -4.18 12.06 6.62
CA MET A 318 -4.71 11.01 7.48
C MET A 318 -5.89 10.35 6.80
N LEU A 319 -5.77 9.06 6.52
CA LEU A 319 -6.87 8.20 6.09
C LEU A 319 -7.98 8.20 7.15
N THR A 320 -9.20 8.22 6.67
CA THR A 320 -10.40 8.10 7.49
C THR A 320 -11.29 7.00 6.95
N GLU A 321 -12.35 6.67 7.68
CA GLU A 321 -13.42 5.79 7.18
C GLU A 321 -14.36 6.52 6.20
N GLU A 322 -14.19 7.84 6.03
CA GLU A 322 -14.98 8.61 5.07
C GLU A 322 -14.58 8.23 3.64
N THR A 323 -15.58 8.00 2.80
CA THR A 323 -15.43 7.85 1.36
C THR A 323 -16.27 8.90 0.65
N VAL A 324 -15.94 9.19 -0.60
CA VAL A 324 -16.75 10.06 -1.45
C VAL A 324 -16.99 9.39 -2.79
N LYS A 325 -18.21 9.52 -3.29
CA LYS A 325 -18.59 9.09 -4.64
C LYS A 325 -18.28 10.24 -5.61
N LEU A 326 -17.43 9.96 -6.59
CA LEU A 326 -17.11 10.87 -7.69
C LEU A 326 -18.25 10.93 -8.69
N PHE A 327 -18.20 11.92 -9.60
CA PHE A 327 -19.18 12.10 -10.67
C PHE A 327 -19.29 10.86 -11.57
N SER A 328 -18.18 10.14 -11.77
CA SER A 328 -18.13 8.87 -12.50
C SER A 328 -18.89 7.71 -11.81
N GLY A 329 -19.23 7.88 -10.53
CA GLY A 329 -19.77 6.84 -9.66
C GLY A 329 -18.73 6.04 -8.90
N GLN A 330 -17.44 6.21 -9.20
CA GLN A 330 -16.33 5.62 -8.45
C GLN A 330 -16.35 6.12 -7.00
N ILE A 331 -16.13 5.22 -6.03
CA ILE A 331 -16.02 5.56 -4.62
C ILE A 331 -14.54 5.53 -4.24
N VAL A 332 -14.04 6.63 -3.70
CA VAL A 332 -12.64 6.76 -3.26
C VAL A 332 -12.54 7.14 -1.78
N PRO A 333 -11.50 6.66 -1.07
CA PRO A 333 -11.26 7.02 0.32
C PRO A 333 -10.85 8.50 0.49
N VAL A 334 -11.24 9.10 1.61
CA VAL A 334 -10.93 10.50 1.93
C VAL A 334 -9.73 10.58 2.87
N ILE A 335 -8.73 11.38 2.48
CA ILE A 335 -7.61 11.78 3.32
C ILE A 335 -7.84 13.19 3.88
N LYS A 336 -7.71 13.34 5.20
CA LYS A 336 -7.75 14.64 5.88
C LYS A 336 -6.37 15.28 5.89
N VAL A 337 -6.28 16.49 5.37
CA VAL A 337 -5.07 17.32 5.39
C VAL A 337 -5.33 18.51 6.29
N ASN A 338 -4.49 18.74 7.30
CA ASN A 338 -4.69 19.85 8.25
C ASN A 338 -3.57 20.90 8.26
N SER A 339 -2.56 20.71 7.42
CA SER A 339 -1.43 21.62 7.27
C SER A 339 -0.88 21.51 5.86
N PRO A 340 -0.43 22.61 5.25
CA PRO A 340 0.26 22.58 3.95
C PRO A 340 1.67 21.97 4.04
N ARG A 341 2.21 21.73 5.23
CA ARG A 341 3.58 21.20 5.41
C ARG A 341 3.72 19.81 4.80
N GLY A 342 4.73 19.66 3.95
CA GLY A 342 5.01 18.42 3.21
C GLY A 342 4.22 18.28 1.91
N MET A 343 3.38 19.27 1.57
CA MET A 343 2.81 19.41 0.25
C MET A 343 3.84 20.07 -0.67
N TYR A 344 4.33 19.34 -1.67
CA TYR A 344 5.29 19.85 -2.64
C TYR A 344 4.81 19.59 -4.06
N GLY A 345 5.03 20.56 -4.95
CA GLY A 345 4.89 20.41 -6.40
C GLY A 345 6.28 20.20 -7.00
N TRP A 346 6.42 19.16 -7.82
CA TRP A 346 7.69 18.75 -8.41
C TRP A 346 7.90 19.47 -9.74
N LYS A 347 8.75 20.49 -9.75
CA LYS A 347 9.16 21.25 -10.94
C LYS A 347 10.45 20.67 -11.53
N VAL A 348 10.30 19.71 -12.44
CA VAL A 348 11.43 18.90 -12.95
C VAL A 348 12.46 19.77 -13.66
N ASN A 349 12.01 20.74 -14.46
CA ASN A 349 12.89 21.65 -15.20
C ASN A 349 13.79 22.47 -14.27
N THR A 350 13.19 23.16 -13.28
CA THR A 350 13.93 23.97 -12.29
C THR A 350 14.97 23.15 -11.54
N LEU A 351 14.63 21.89 -11.19
CA LEU A 351 15.55 21.02 -10.49
C LEU A 351 16.73 20.58 -11.34
N ILE A 352 16.48 20.25 -12.61
CA ILE A 352 17.53 19.88 -13.54
C ILE A 352 18.47 21.06 -13.73
N GLU A 353 17.95 22.27 -13.91
CA GLU A 353 18.74 23.49 -14.06
C GLU A 353 19.59 23.75 -12.81
N SER A 354 18.98 23.69 -11.62
CA SER A 354 19.71 23.83 -10.35
C SER A 354 20.83 22.79 -10.18
N ALA A 355 20.62 21.57 -10.68
CA ALA A 355 21.61 20.50 -10.64
C ALA A 355 22.76 20.74 -11.63
N LEU A 356 22.44 21.21 -12.85
CA LEU A 356 23.42 21.56 -13.88
C LEU A 356 24.31 22.73 -13.43
N GLU A 357 23.74 23.76 -12.83
CA GLU A 357 24.48 24.90 -12.28
C GLU A 357 25.48 24.45 -11.20
N THR A 358 25.04 23.57 -10.30
CA THR A 358 25.88 23.04 -9.22
C THR A 358 27.07 22.25 -9.76
N VAL A 359 26.87 21.39 -10.77
CA VAL A 359 27.97 20.60 -11.34
C VAL A 359 28.91 21.48 -12.17
N SER A 360 28.39 22.44 -12.93
CA SER A 360 29.19 23.35 -13.76
C SER A 360 30.17 24.18 -12.94
N ALA A 361 29.84 24.48 -11.68
CA ALA A 361 30.73 25.18 -10.77
C ALA A 361 31.94 24.33 -10.34
N GLU A 362 31.81 22.99 -10.35
CA GLU A 362 32.83 22.06 -9.85
C GLU A 362 33.58 21.31 -10.97
N HIS A 363 32.95 21.12 -12.13
CA HIS A 363 33.47 20.30 -13.24
C HIS A 363 33.12 20.93 -14.59
N GLU A 364 34.02 20.81 -15.59
CA GLU A 364 33.66 21.09 -16.99
C GLU A 364 32.63 20.06 -17.47
N ILE A 365 31.41 20.54 -17.77
CA ILE A 365 30.38 19.69 -18.34
C ILE A 365 30.66 19.53 -19.84
N ALA A 366 31.25 18.40 -20.22
CA ALA A 366 31.54 18.09 -21.63
C ALA A 366 30.28 17.87 -22.49
N ASP A 367 29.14 17.51 -21.87
CA ASP A 367 27.87 17.25 -22.56
C ASP A 367 26.65 17.53 -21.65
N GLU A 368 26.23 18.79 -21.61
CA GLU A 368 25.06 19.25 -20.83
C GLU A 368 23.77 18.52 -21.27
N ALA A 369 23.62 18.26 -22.57
CA ALA A 369 22.45 17.60 -23.13
C ALA A 369 22.36 16.13 -22.69
N ARG A 370 23.48 15.42 -22.57
CA ARG A 370 23.53 14.08 -21.97
C ARG A 370 23.17 14.14 -20.49
N MET A 371 23.74 15.06 -19.71
CA MET A 371 23.42 15.18 -18.28
C MET A 371 21.94 15.47 -18.05
N ARG A 372 21.36 16.42 -18.80
CA ARG A 372 19.94 16.76 -18.76
C ARG A 372 19.06 15.52 -18.99
N ARG A 373 19.39 14.71 -20.00
CA ARG A 373 18.69 13.44 -20.29
C ARG A 373 18.84 12.42 -19.15
N SER A 374 20.04 12.26 -18.60
CA SER A 374 20.28 11.32 -17.49
C SER A 374 19.56 11.72 -16.20
N LEU A 375 19.56 13.01 -15.85
CA LEU A 375 18.81 13.53 -14.71
C LEU A 375 17.29 13.36 -14.90
N THR A 376 16.77 13.67 -16.10
CA THR A 376 15.35 13.46 -16.43
C THR A 376 14.97 11.98 -16.29
N SER A 377 15.78 11.09 -16.87
CA SER A 377 15.59 9.63 -16.79
C SER A 377 15.62 9.13 -15.34
N PHE A 378 16.56 9.63 -14.53
CA PHE A 378 16.65 9.31 -13.11
C PHE A 378 15.40 9.72 -12.33
N LEU A 379 14.93 10.96 -12.51
CA LEU A 379 13.75 11.48 -11.80
C LEU A 379 12.48 10.73 -12.20
N ASN A 380 12.31 10.46 -13.50
CA ASN A 380 11.20 9.65 -14.00
C ASN A 380 11.23 8.24 -13.41
N ARG A 381 12.41 7.60 -13.43
CA ARG A 381 12.54 6.24 -12.91
C ARG A 381 12.31 6.17 -11.40
N ILE A 382 12.76 7.16 -10.63
CA ILE A 382 12.42 7.27 -9.21
C ILE A 382 10.91 7.27 -9.00
N TYR A 383 10.16 8.03 -9.80
CA TYR A 383 8.71 8.05 -9.68
C TYR A 383 8.08 6.69 -10.02
N TYR A 384 8.37 6.14 -11.20
CA TYR A 384 7.71 4.92 -11.68
C TYR A 384 8.10 3.66 -10.90
N ASP A 385 9.35 3.56 -10.43
CA ASP A 385 9.81 2.44 -9.61
C ASP A 385 9.22 2.48 -8.19
N LEU A 386 8.85 3.68 -7.70
CA LEU A 386 8.41 3.88 -6.31
C LEU A 386 6.93 4.15 -6.13
N ARG A 387 6.18 4.42 -7.20
CA ARG A 387 4.76 4.79 -7.10
C ARG A 387 3.95 3.73 -6.35
N ASN A 388 3.20 4.17 -5.35
CA ASN A 388 2.37 3.31 -4.51
C ASN A 388 1.27 4.14 -3.82
N VAL A 389 0.35 3.49 -3.13
CA VAL A 389 -0.80 4.15 -2.47
C VAL A 389 -0.44 4.84 -1.14
N GLY A 390 0.79 4.70 -0.65
CA GLY A 390 1.32 5.51 0.45
C GLY A 390 0.73 5.24 1.82
N GLN A 391 0.12 4.06 2.08
CA GLN A 391 -0.52 3.77 3.38
C GLN A 391 0.43 3.12 4.38
N ILE A 392 1.13 2.05 3.97
CA ILE A 392 2.03 1.33 4.88
C ILE A 392 3.34 2.09 5.10
N ALA A 393 4.01 1.86 6.23
CA ALA A 393 5.21 2.63 6.60
C ALA A 393 6.32 2.58 5.53
N ARG A 394 6.55 1.41 4.95
CA ARG A 394 7.52 1.22 3.86
C ARG A 394 7.18 2.07 2.63
N ASP A 395 5.90 2.11 2.26
CA ASP A 395 5.38 2.85 1.11
C ASP A 395 5.46 4.36 1.32
N ARG A 396 5.14 4.82 2.53
CA ARG A 396 5.36 6.22 2.94
C ARG A 396 6.84 6.59 2.85
N ALA A 397 7.74 5.71 3.31
CA ALA A 397 9.17 5.95 3.24
C ALA A 397 9.65 6.02 1.80
N LEU A 398 9.11 5.17 0.91
CA LEU A 398 9.40 5.20 -0.51
C LEU A 398 8.92 6.47 -1.20
N ASN A 399 7.66 6.85 -1.01
CA ASN A 399 7.11 8.06 -1.59
C ASN A 399 7.83 9.31 -1.07
N PHE A 400 8.15 9.35 0.23
CA PHE A 400 8.94 10.44 0.78
C PHE A 400 10.38 10.42 0.29
N ALA A 401 10.99 9.26 0.09
CA ALA A 401 12.33 9.17 -0.48
C ALA A 401 12.38 9.72 -1.90
N ALA A 402 11.33 9.51 -2.69
CA ALA A 402 11.21 10.10 -4.02
C ALA A 402 11.15 11.64 -3.93
N THR A 403 10.31 12.19 -3.03
CA THR A 403 10.28 13.64 -2.75
C THR A 403 11.63 14.15 -2.27
N ASN A 404 12.28 13.44 -1.35
CA ASN A 404 13.55 13.86 -0.78
C ASN A 404 14.69 13.75 -1.80
N ALA A 405 14.69 12.74 -2.66
CA ALA A 405 15.63 12.61 -3.77
C ALA A 405 15.44 13.76 -4.77
N PHE A 406 14.20 14.16 -5.02
CA PHE A 406 13.85 15.35 -5.79
C PHE A 406 14.43 16.62 -5.11
N GLN A 407 14.16 16.83 -3.82
CA GLN A 407 14.72 17.99 -3.10
C GLN A 407 16.25 17.96 -2.95
N ALA A 408 16.87 16.78 -3.02
CA ALA A 408 18.30 16.57 -2.83
C ALA A 408 19.04 16.21 -4.14
N VAL A 409 18.50 16.56 -5.32
CA VAL A 409 19.11 16.21 -6.62
C VAL A 409 20.59 16.60 -6.70
N GLN A 410 20.98 17.72 -6.11
CA GLN A 410 22.38 18.19 -6.04
C GLN A 410 23.33 17.15 -5.40
N THR A 411 22.83 16.28 -4.51
CA THR A 411 23.65 15.23 -3.88
C THR A 411 24.03 14.11 -4.85
N PHE A 412 23.22 13.87 -5.88
CA PHE A 412 23.44 12.80 -6.87
C PHE A 412 23.98 13.34 -8.20
N SER A 413 23.94 14.66 -8.40
CA SER A 413 24.37 15.30 -9.64
C SER A 413 25.81 14.94 -9.99
N GLN A 414 26.71 14.80 -8.99
CA GLN A 414 28.08 14.32 -9.19
C GLN A 414 28.15 12.87 -9.72
N ALA A 415 27.29 11.96 -9.23
CA ALA A 415 27.27 10.58 -9.74
C ALA A 415 26.80 10.55 -11.19
N VAL A 416 25.77 11.35 -11.52
CA VAL A 416 25.28 11.51 -12.88
C VAL A 416 26.32 12.19 -13.78
N ALA A 417 27.07 13.17 -13.26
CA ALA A 417 28.19 13.84 -13.95
C ALA A 417 29.29 12.88 -14.35
N LEU A 418 29.52 11.87 -13.51
CA LEU A 418 30.49 10.81 -13.77
C LEU A 418 29.99 9.73 -14.73
N GLY A 419 28.84 9.96 -15.39
CA GLY A 419 28.22 9.04 -16.34
C GLY A 419 27.48 7.87 -15.69
N MET A 420 27.23 7.93 -14.37
CA MET A 420 26.54 6.84 -13.68
C MET A 420 25.01 6.97 -13.78
N GLU A 421 24.33 5.84 -13.85
CA GLU A 421 22.87 5.73 -13.91
C GLU A 421 22.32 4.96 -12.71
N LEU A 422 21.05 5.18 -12.39
CA LEU A 422 20.38 4.45 -11.31
C LEU A 422 20.30 2.96 -11.66
N HIS A 423 20.81 2.11 -10.77
CA HIS A 423 20.75 0.65 -10.87
C HIS A 423 19.50 0.11 -10.17
N SER A 424 19.37 0.40 -8.87
CA SER A 424 18.31 -0.14 -8.02
C SER A 424 18.02 0.76 -6.83
N ILE A 425 16.80 0.62 -6.30
CA ILE A 425 16.34 1.27 -5.08
C ILE A 425 16.01 0.18 -4.06
N GLU A 426 16.67 0.21 -2.91
CA GLU A 426 16.46 -0.75 -1.82
C GLU A 426 15.93 -0.04 -0.59
N VAL A 427 15.00 -0.69 0.12
CA VAL A 427 14.34 -0.15 1.30
C VAL A 427 14.33 -1.19 2.39
N GLU A 428 14.94 -0.87 3.52
CA GLU A 428 15.02 -1.74 4.67
C GLU A 428 14.68 -0.98 5.95
N LYS A 429 14.24 -1.70 6.98
CA LYS A 429 13.97 -1.07 8.27
C LYS A 429 15.28 -0.59 8.89
N SER A 430 15.33 0.67 9.31
CA SER A 430 16.58 1.23 9.85
C SER A 430 16.82 0.74 11.27
N PRO A 431 18.05 0.32 11.61
CA PRO A 431 18.46 0.15 13.00
C PRO A 431 18.69 1.50 13.69
N PHE A 432 18.80 2.59 12.93
CA PHE A 432 19.03 3.94 13.41
C PHE A 432 17.68 4.65 13.67
N CYS A 433 17.02 4.26 14.77
CA CYS A 433 15.74 4.83 15.18
C CYS A 433 15.70 5.15 16.66
N ARG A 434 14.99 6.22 17.01
CA ARG A 434 14.56 6.46 18.39
C ARG A 434 13.46 5.47 18.74
N TYR A 435 13.31 5.18 20.04
CA TYR A 435 12.21 4.35 20.51
C TYR A 435 10.86 4.99 20.13
N GLY A 436 9.97 4.21 19.51
CA GLY A 436 8.67 4.69 19.01
C GLY A 436 8.71 5.34 17.61
N SER A 437 9.89 5.46 16.98
CA SER A 437 10.02 5.88 15.58
C SER A 437 9.83 4.70 14.61
N GLU A 438 9.39 5.02 13.40
CA GLU A 438 9.25 4.11 12.26
C GLU A 438 10.21 4.57 11.17
N CYS A 439 11.50 4.24 11.29
CA CYS A 439 12.49 4.66 10.30
C CYS A 439 12.93 3.54 9.35
N TRP A 440 13.21 3.98 8.13
CA TRP A 440 13.57 3.16 7.00
C TRP A 440 14.83 3.72 6.34
N ASP A 441 15.77 2.85 6.04
CA ASP A 441 16.92 3.17 5.23
C ASP A 441 16.56 2.96 3.76
N VAL A 442 16.69 4.00 2.95
CA VAL A 442 16.50 3.96 1.50
C VAL A 442 17.86 4.12 0.83
N LYS A 443 18.23 3.12 0.01
CA LYS A 443 19.52 3.05 -0.69
C LYS A 443 19.29 3.19 -2.19
N LEU A 444 19.85 4.24 -2.79
CA LEU A 444 19.93 4.42 -4.24
C LEU A 444 21.30 3.93 -4.70
N LYS A 445 21.32 2.89 -5.54
CA LYS A 445 22.57 2.34 -6.11
C LYS A 445 22.72 2.86 -7.52
N PHE A 446 23.87 3.42 -7.84
CA PHE A 446 24.24 3.89 -9.17
C PHE A 446 25.35 3.00 -9.75
N PHE A 447 25.31 2.77 -11.05
CA PHE A 447 26.32 2.00 -11.78
C PHE A 447 26.76 2.76 -13.03
N ASP A 448 27.92 2.41 -13.55
CA ASP A 448 28.43 2.96 -14.81
C ASP A 448 28.09 2.00 -15.97
N PRO A 449 27.22 2.41 -16.91
CA PRO A 449 26.79 1.56 -18.01
C PRO A 449 27.90 1.33 -19.06
N GLU A 450 28.87 2.24 -19.17
CA GLU A 450 29.98 2.14 -20.13
C GLU A 450 31.16 1.35 -19.56
N ASN A 451 31.34 1.39 -18.22
CA ASN A 451 32.40 0.67 -17.53
C ASN A 451 31.85 -0.28 -16.46
N GLY A 452 31.52 -1.51 -16.86
CA GLY A 452 31.04 -2.55 -15.96
C GLY A 452 32.05 -3.05 -14.92
N LEU A 453 33.30 -2.60 -14.92
CA LEU A 453 34.30 -2.90 -13.87
C LEU A 453 34.31 -1.83 -12.77
N ARG A 454 33.69 -0.67 -13.00
CA ARG A 454 33.63 0.41 -12.02
C ARG A 454 32.73 0.02 -10.85
N ALA A 455 33.15 0.34 -9.64
CA ALA A 455 32.37 0.11 -8.43
C ALA A 455 31.04 0.88 -8.48
N LYS A 456 29.98 0.27 -7.94
CA LYS A 456 28.68 0.93 -7.79
C LYS A 456 28.80 2.00 -6.70
N ARG A 457 28.12 3.13 -6.87
CA ARG A 457 28.01 4.17 -5.83
C ARG A 457 26.67 4.01 -5.13
N VAL A 458 26.67 3.96 -3.80
CA VAL A 458 25.45 3.83 -3.00
C VAL A 458 25.23 5.12 -2.24
N PHE A 459 24.01 5.66 -2.31
CA PHE A 459 23.54 6.76 -1.48
C PHE A 459 22.47 6.25 -0.52
N ARG A 460 22.59 6.53 0.77
CA ARG A 460 21.62 6.10 1.79
C ARG A 460 21.04 7.30 2.54
N PHE A 461 19.70 7.30 2.62
CA PHE A 461 18.91 8.17 3.50
C PHE A 461 18.30 7.31 4.59
N THR A 462 18.15 7.88 5.78
CA THR A 462 17.27 7.31 6.80
C THR A 462 16.06 8.23 6.92
N ILE A 463 14.85 7.68 6.82
CA ILE A 463 13.60 8.44 6.81
C ILE A 463 12.73 7.94 7.95
N ASP A 464 12.29 8.83 8.84
CA ASP A 464 11.30 8.54 9.88
C ASP A 464 9.89 8.88 9.36
N VAL A 465 9.02 7.87 9.32
CA VAL A 465 7.62 7.99 8.86
C VAL A 465 6.61 7.85 10.00
N SER A 466 7.05 8.01 11.25
CA SER A 466 6.15 7.98 12.43
C SER A 466 5.17 9.14 12.48
N ASP A 467 5.49 10.26 11.85
CA ASP A 467 4.59 11.42 11.75
C ASP A 467 4.02 11.53 10.33
N ARG A 468 2.94 12.30 10.19
CA ARG A 468 2.24 12.53 8.92
C ARG A 468 3.14 13.15 7.86
N THR A 469 3.99 14.08 8.28
CA THR A 469 5.03 14.64 7.41
C THR A 469 6.33 13.93 7.76
N PRO A 470 6.79 12.98 6.93
CA PRO A 470 8.02 12.26 7.22
C PRO A 470 9.23 13.20 7.26
N VAL A 471 10.30 12.75 7.90
CA VAL A 471 11.53 13.53 8.05
C VAL A 471 12.76 12.69 7.71
N THR A 472 13.74 13.32 7.07
CA THR A 472 15.06 12.72 6.84
C THR A 472 15.90 12.85 8.12
N LEU A 473 16.55 11.75 8.53
CA LEU A 473 17.41 11.68 9.70
C LEU A 473 18.88 11.73 9.28
N GLY A 474 19.58 12.77 9.75
CA GLY A 474 21.01 12.96 9.49
C GLY A 474 21.33 13.31 8.04
N GLU A 475 22.61 13.23 7.69
CA GLU A 475 23.11 13.52 6.35
C GLU A 475 23.06 12.29 5.44
N VAL A 476 22.96 12.55 4.14
CA VAL A 476 23.08 11.50 3.11
C VAL A 476 24.45 10.84 3.22
N ARG A 477 24.47 9.52 3.35
CA ARG A 477 25.73 8.75 3.36
C ARG A 477 26.00 8.20 1.97
N SER A 478 27.25 8.30 1.52
CA SER A 478 27.68 7.81 0.21
C SER A 478 28.94 6.96 0.32
N TRP A 479 28.97 5.82 -0.38
CA TRP A 479 30.15 4.96 -0.45
C TRP A 479 30.18 4.13 -1.74
N ALA A 480 31.34 3.56 -2.07
CA ALA A 480 31.49 2.64 -3.18
C ALA A 480 31.30 1.20 -2.71
N VAL A 481 30.65 0.37 -3.52
CA VAL A 481 30.46 -1.06 -3.27
C VAL A 481 30.98 -1.84 -4.47
N SER A 482 31.76 -2.89 -4.18
CA SER A 482 32.23 -3.84 -5.20
C SER A 482 31.03 -4.52 -5.89
N LYS A 483 31.29 -5.06 -7.08
CA LYS A 483 30.26 -5.43 -8.05
C LYS A 483 29.16 -6.35 -7.53
#